data_AF-A0A174ICJ1-F1
#
_entry.id   AF-A0A174ICJ1-F1
#
_cell.length_a   1.000
_cell.length_b   1.000
_cell.length_c   1.000
_cell.angle_alpha   90.00
_cell.angle_beta   90.00
_cell.angle_gamma   90.00
#
_symmetry.space_group_name_H-M   'P 1'
#
loop_
_entity.id
_entity.type
_entity.pdbx_description
1 polymer ?
#
loop_
_entity_poly.entity_id
_entity_poly.type
_entity_poly.pdbx_seq_one_letter_code
_entity_poly.pdbx_strand_id
1 'polypeptide(L)' 'MGTFLVHRLINEQDKKAVESAASAANRNILSFLPILGEGEALIVGVDFPMPLIVKINTPTKKPDSRTPKLTKR' A
#
# COMPACT_ATOMS: atom_id res chain seq x y z
N MET A 1 -14.14 -2.20 -11.52
CA MET A 1 -13.87 -1.12 -10.55
C MET A 1 -13.03 -1.73 -9.44
N GLY A 2 -11.85 -1.16 -9.18
CA GLY A 2 -10.68 -1.91 -8.69
C GLY A 2 -10.60 -2.13 -7.17
N THR A 3 -9.82 -3.14 -6.80
CA THR A 3 -9.35 -3.41 -5.44
C THR A 3 -7.99 -2.74 -5.23
N PHE A 4 -7.85 -2.01 -4.14
CA PHE A 4 -6.62 -1.36 -3.73
C PHE A 4 -5.92 -2.20 -2.65
N LEU A 5 -4.62 -2.41 -2.83
CA LEU A 5 -3.72 -2.93 -1.81
C LEU A 5 -2.74 -1.81 -1.47
N VAL A 6 -2.85 -1.27 -0.26
CA VAL A 6 -2.09 -0.09 0.15
C VAL A 6 -1.27 -0.41 1.39
N HIS A 7 0.04 -0.26 1.29
CA HIS A 7 0.95 -0.35 2.43
C HIS A 7 0.99 0.98 3.21
N ARG A 8 1.80 1.03 4.26
CA ARG A 8 2.04 2.25 5.03
C ARG A 8 2.43 3.42 4.10
N LEU A 9 1.59 4.45 4.08
CA LEU A 9 1.85 5.72 3.41
C LEU A 9 1.87 6.83 4.47
N ILE A 10 3.02 7.49 4.60
CA ILE A 10 3.25 8.59 5.55
C ILE A 10 3.21 9.95 4.84
N ASN A 11 3.57 9.96 3.55
CA ASN A 11 3.59 11.17 2.75
C ASN A 11 2.15 11.65 2.44
N GLU A 12 1.87 12.91 2.78
CA GLU A 12 0.56 13.52 2.57
C GLU A 12 0.19 13.64 1.09
N GLN A 13 1.16 13.85 0.20
CA GLN A 13 0.89 13.91 -1.25
C GLN A 13 0.45 12.55 -1.80
N ASP A 14 1.15 11.47 -1.42
CA ASP A 14 0.81 10.12 -1.85
C ASP A 14 -0.55 9.68 -1.29
N LYS A 15 -0.82 10.01 -0.03
CA LYS A 15 -2.12 9.76 0.60
C LYS A 15 -3.25 10.44 -0.16
N LYS A 16 -3.09 11.73 -0.51
CA LYS A 16 -4.09 12.47 -1.31
C LYS A 16 -4.29 11.88 -2.71
N ALA A 17 -3.22 11.40 -3.34
CA ALA A 17 -3.31 10.74 -4.64
C ALA A 17 -4.16 9.47 -4.56
N VAL A 18 -3.93 8.63 -3.55
CA VAL A 18 -4.72 7.42 -3.30
C VAL A 18 -6.16 7.74 -2.91
N GLU A 19 -6.39 8.76 -2.07
CA GLU A 19 -7.74 9.25 -1.70
C GLU A 19 -8.53 9.81 -2.89
N SER A 20 -7.84 10.39 -3.87
CA SER A 20 -8.46 10.92 -5.08
C SER A 20 -8.82 9.81 -6.07
N ALA A 21 -8.04 8.72 -6.08
CA ALA A 21 -8.32 7.53 -6.90
C ALA A 21 -9.38 6.62 -6.27
N ALA A 22 -9.51 6.64 -4.94
CA ALA A 22 -10.49 5.86 -4.21
C ALA A 22 -11.88 6.52 -4.22
N SER A 23 -12.93 5.69 -4.26
CA SER A 23 -14.31 6.16 -4.11
C SER A 23 -14.51 6.85 -2.75
N ALA A 24 -15.44 7.80 -2.68
CA ALA A 24 -15.74 8.56 -1.47
C ALA A 24 -16.03 7.67 -0.24
N ALA A 25 -16.59 6.47 -0.45
CA ALA A 25 -16.86 5.48 0.58
C ALA A 25 -15.60 5.00 1.32
N ASN A 26 -14.43 5.04 0.66
CA ASN A 26 -13.19 4.46 1.18
C ASN A 26 -12.25 5.50 1.81
N ARG A 27 -12.55 6.80 1.70
CA ARG A 27 -11.68 7.89 2.20
C ARG A 27 -11.42 7.80 3.70
N ASN A 28 -12.44 7.48 4.49
CA ASN A 28 -12.32 7.34 5.95
C ASN A 28 -11.42 6.19 6.38
N ILE A 29 -11.19 5.21 5.49
CA ILE A 29 -10.33 4.06 5.79
C ILE A 29 -8.86 4.41 5.50
N LEU A 30 -8.62 5.31 4.55
CA LEU A 30 -7.26 5.75 4.17
C LEU A 30 -6.59 6.60 5.26
N SER A 31 -7.33 7.13 6.25
CA SER A 31 -6.75 7.77 7.42
C SER A 31 -5.97 6.80 8.32
N PHE A 32 -6.17 5.49 8.18
CA PHE A 32 -5.45 4.45 8.93
C PHE A 32 -4.14 4.01 8.26
N LEU A 33 -3.78 4.54 7.08
CA LEU A 33 -2.51 4.20 6.43
C LEU A 33 -1.24 4.55 7.25
N PRO A 34 -1.19 5.66 8.02
CA PRO A 34 0.02 6.02 8.77
C PRO A 34 0.32 5.08 9.94
N ILE A 35 -0.70 4.38 10.46
CA ILE A 35 -0.59 3.50 11.64
C ILE A 35 -0.17 2.07 11.28
N LEU A 36 -0.13 1.71 9.99
CA LEU A 36 0.26 0.37 9.54
C LEU A 36 1.72 0.08 9.92
N GLY A 37 1.95 -1.10 10.49
CA GLY A 37 3.27 -1.65 10.80
C GLY A 37 4.02 -2.14 9.55
N GLU A 38 5.27 -2.54 9.75
CA GLU A 38 6.05 -3.16 8.68
C GLU A 38 5.40 -4.48 8.23
N GLY A 39 5.30 -4.65 6.91
CA GLY A 39 4.65 -5.81 6.31
C GLY A 39 3.13 -5.80 6.41
N GLU A 40 2.51 -4.79 7.02
CA GLU A 40 1.05 -4.66 7.03
C GLU A 40 0.56 -3.90 5.81
N ALA A 41 -0.62 -4.29 5.33
CA ALA A 41 -1.30 -3.66 4.21
C ALA A 41 -2.81 -3.59 4.46
N LEU A 42 -3.43 -2.57 3.88
CA LEU A 42 -4.86 -2.36 3.85
C LEU A 42 -5.39 -2.80 2.48
N ILE A 43 -6.38 -3.69 2.48
CA ILE A 43 -7.14 -4.09 1.29
C ILE A 43 -8.49 -3.41 1.32
N VAL A 44 -8.82 -2.67 0.26
CA VAL A 44 -10.13 -2.05 0.08
C VAL A 44 -10.57 -2.19 -1.37
N GLY A 45 -11.76 -2.74 -1.61
CA GLY A 45 -12.25 -2.97 -2.97
C GLY A 45 -13.75 -3.22 -2.98
N VAL A 46 -14.33 -3.21 -4.18
CA VAL A 46 -15.77 -3.43 -4.38
C VAL A 46 -16.22 -4.85 -4.02
N ASP A 47 -15.28 -5.80 -4.02
CA ASP A 47 -15.52 -7.21 -3.68
C ASP A 47 -15.47 -7.47 -2.16
N PHE A 48 -15.10 -6.46 -1.37
CA PHE A 48 -14.94 -6.57 0.08
C PHE A 48 -15.92 -5.65 0.80
N PRO A 49 -16.84 -6.19 1.62
CA PRO A 49 -17.83 -5.37 2.34
C PRO A 49 -17.19 -4.54 3.46
N MET A 50 -15.97 -4.88 3.87
CA MET A 50 -15.20 -4.21 4.93
C MET A 50 -13.72 -4.16 4.53
N PRO A 51 -12.99 -3.10 4.90
CA PRO A 51 -11.54 -3.10 4.77
C PRO A 51 -10.88 -4.22 5.57
N LEU A 52 -9.87 -4.85 4.96
CA LEU A 52 -9.08 -5.90 5.60
C LEU A 52 -7.67 -5.40 5.83
N ILE A 53 -7.18 -5.54 7.06
CA ILE A 53 -5.76 -5.37 7.38
C ILE A 53 -5.11 -6.74 7.30
N VAL A 54 -4.11 -6.88 6.44
CA VAL A 54 -3.39 -8.14 6.21
C VAL A 54 -1.91 -7.97 6.52
N LYS A 55 -1.28 -9.07 6.97
CA LYS A 55 0.17 -9.15 7.15
C LYS A 55 0.79 -9.90 5.98
N ILE A 56 1.67 -9.24 5.25
CA ILE A 56 2.39 -9.79 4.11
C ILE A 56 3.59 -10.58 4.60
N ASN A 57 3.61 -11.87 4.23
CA ASN A 57 4.73 -12.75 4.51
C ASN A 57 5.88 -12.50 3.53
N THR A 58 7.10 -12.73 3.97
CA THR A 58 8.28 -12.63 3.10
C THR A 58 8.19 -13.67 1.97
N PRO A 59 8.55 -13.30 0.73
CA PRO A 59 8.47 -14.21 -0.40
C PRO A 59 9.51 -15.34 -0.25
N THR A 60 9.12 -16.57 -0.59
CA THR A 60 10.01 -17.75 -0.56
C THR A 60 11.20 -17.59 -1.51
N LYS A 61 10.97 -16.95 -2.66
CA LYS A 61 12.01 -16.59 -3.62
C LYS A 61 12.24 -15.09 -3.54
N LYS A 62 13.33 -14.65 -2.91
CA LYS A 62 13.67 -13.24 -2.79
C LYS A 62 13.98 -12.63 -4.16
N PRO A 63 13.46 -11.44 -4.48
CA PRO A 63 13.84 -10.72 -5.69
C PRO A 63 15.31 -10.27 -5.62
N ASP A 64 15.94 -10.07 -6.77
CA ASP A 64 17.27 -9.48 -6.83
C ASP A 64 17.18 -7.98 -6.54
N SER A 65 17.48 -7.60 -5.31
CA SER A 65 17.47 -6.19 -4.84
C SER A 65 18.85 -5.53 -4.93
N ARG A 66 19.79 -6.08 -5.70
CA ARG A 66 21.12 -5.48 -5.83
C ARG A 66 21.06 -4.18 -6.63
N THR A 67 21.40 -3.07 -6.00
CA THR A 67 21.60 -1.79 -6.68
C THR A 67 22.74 -1.93 -7.70
N PRO A 68 22.53 -1.57 -8.99
CA PRO A 68 23.58 -1.62 -9.98
C PRO A 68 24.74 -0.71 -9.57
N LYS A 69 25.96 -1.23 -9.64
CA LYS A 69 27.17 -0.44 -9.36
C LYS A 69 27.42 0.52 -10.52
N LEU A 70 27.32 1.82 -10.25
CA LEU A 70 27.71 2.86 -11.19
C LEU A 70 29.25 2.92 -11.24
N THR A 71 29.86 2.32 -12.27
CA THR A 71 31.27 2.51 -12.58
C THR A 71 31.43 3.82 -13.34
N LYS A 72 32.12 4.81 -12.75
CA LYS A 72 32.59 6.00 -13.47
C LYS A 72 33.70 5.59 -14.45
N ARG A 73 33.58 6.05 -15.70
CA ARG A 73 34.69 6.12 -16.65
C ARG A 73 35.55 7.35 -16.36
#